data_AF-A0A673LCN2-F1
#
_entry.id   AF-A0A673LCN2-F1
#
_cell.length_a   1.000
_cell.length_b   1.000
_cell.length_c   1.000
_cell.angle_alpha   90.00
_cell.angle_beta   90.00
_cell.angle_gamma   90.00
#
_symmetry.space_group_name_H-M   'P 1'
#
loop_
_entity.id
_entity.type
_entity.pdbx_description
1 polymer ?
#
loop_
_entity_poly.entity_id
_entity_poly.type
_entity_poly.pdbx_seq_one_letter_code
_entity_poly.pdbx_strand_id
1 'polypeptide(L)'
;MEGVSVTLKSDVTKQGRDKMLWYFNDTLIALINGDPTKSCLYDGEGGVFRGILKVDFETGSLTITNIRPEHTGRFEANFIKSKSSGTSQSLNRNGKCDSTKVIKKMINIGDTVKTFSVSISESDNVEKKQERERDSGLSSGLIAGTCAGVGGVLLLVAAVLGVIYYRHRSSKMEDIEKNKFEQLLNVPV
;
A
#
# COMPACT_ATOMS: atom_id res chain seq x y z
N MET A 1 -23.03 -8.46 -5.13
CA MET A 1 -22.29 -7.54 -6.02
C MET A 1 -20.83 -7.87 -5.87
N GLU A 2 -20.18 -8.31 -6.94
CA GLU A 2 -18.72 -8.47 -6.95
C GLU A 2 -18.10 -7.07 -6.81
N GLY A 3 -17.35 -6.84 -5.73
CA GLY A 3 -16.71 -5.55 -5.50
C GLY A 3 -15.61 -5.26 -6.52
N VAL A 4 -15.31 -3.98 -6.72
CA VAL A 4 -14.24 -3.54 -7.63
C VAL A 4 -12.91 -4.18 -7.22
N SER A 5 -12.18 -4.68 -8.21
CA SER A 5 -10.82 -5.21 -8.02
C SER A 5 -9.79 -4.29 -8.66
N VAL A 6 -8.60 -4.26 -8.07
CA VAL A 6 -7.46 -3.48 -8.56
C VAL A 6 -6.29 -4.43 -8.72
N THR A 7 -5.63 -4.37 -9.89
CA THR A 7 -4.40 -5.11 -10.16
C THR A 7 -3.22 -4.15 -10.24
N LEU A 8 -2.24 -4.36 -9.37
CA LEU A 8 -0.97 -3.65 -9.30
C LEU A 8 0.08 -4.46 -10.06
N LYS A 9 0.47 -3.98 -11.25
CA LYS A 9 1.44 -4.66 -12.11
C LYS A 9 2.87 -4.38 -11.65
N SER A 10 3.63 -5.43 -11.35
CA SER A 10 5.03 -5.28 -10.92
C SER A 10 5.95 -4.78 -12.04
N ASP A 11 5.62 -5.12 -13.30
CA ASP A 11 6.44 -5.00 -14.52
C ASP A 11 7.84 -5.62 -14.39
N VAL A 12 7.95 -6.72 -13.62
CA VAL A 12 9.17 -7.50 -13.47
C VAL A 12 9.01 -8.90 -14.06
N THR A 13 10.00 -9.33 -14.83
CA THR A 13 10.14 -10.73 -15.24
C THR A 13 10.94 -11.49 -14.19
N LYS A 14 10.30 -12.38 -13.43
CA LYS A 14 10.96 -13.18 -12.39
C LYS A 14 11.79 -14.31 -13.01
N GLN A 15 12.95 -14.64 -12.42
CA GLN A 15 13.76 -15.80 -12.81
C GLN A 15 14.18 -16.64 -11.60
N GLY A 16 14.21 -17.96 -11.75
CA GLY A 16 14.78 -18.88 -10.76
C GLY A 16 14.19 -18.73 -9.35
N ARG A 17 15.01 -18.25 -8.40
CA ARG A 17 14.66 -18.10 -6.98
C ARG A 17 14.45 -16.63 -6.56
N ASP A 18 14.20 -15.76 -7.53
CA ASP A 18 13.92 -14.36 -7.26
C ASP A 18 12.64 -14.21 -6.44
N LYS A 19 12.65 -13.23 -5.54
CA LYS A 19 11.53 -12.97 -4.63
C LYS A 19 10.93 -11.62 -4.95
N MET A 20 9.60 -11.57 -4.90
CA MET A 20 8.83 -10.33 -4.94
C MET A 20 8.11 -10.18 -3.61
N LEU A 21 8.29 -9.03 -2.97
CA LEU A 21 7.62 -8.67 -1.72
C LEU A 21 6.67 -7.52 -1.99
N TRP A 22 5.43 -7.64 -1.52
CA TRP A 22 4.45 -6.58 -1.54
C TRP A 22 4.22 -6.04 -0.14
N TYR A 23 4.35 -4.73 0.01
CA TYR A 23 4.08 -4.02 1.25
C TYR A 23 2.88 -3.09 1.09
N PHE A 24 2.05 -2.99 2.13
CA PHE A 24 1.03 -1.96 2.31
C PHE A 24 1.36 -1.15 3.55
N ASN A 25 1.56 0.17 3.40
CA ASN A 25 1.95 1.05 4.50
C ASN A 25 3.05 0.42 5.40
N ASP A 26 4.13 -0.03 4.77
CA ASP A 26 5.27 -0.68 5.41
C ASP A 26 4.97 -2.02 6.13
N THR A 27 3.85 -2.66 5.83
CA THR A 27 3.49 -4.00 6.33
C THR A 27 3.48 -5.00 5.18
N LEU A 28 4.17 -6.12 5.31
CA LEU A 28 4.24 -7.17 4.29
C LEU A 28 2.85 -7.83 4.15
N ILE A 29 2.36 -7.89 2.92
CA ILE A 29 1.06 -8.49 2.57
C ILE A 29 1.19 -9.65 1.59
N ALA A 30 2.28 -9.73 0.82
CA ALA A 30 2.60 -10.91 0.03
C ALA A 30 4.11 -11.13 -0.08
N LEU A 31 4.53 -12.39 0.00
CA LEU A 31 5.86 -12.88 -0.31
C LEU A 31 5.73 -13.90 -1.45
N ILE A 32 6.13 -13.51 -2.65
CA ILE A 32 6.03 -14.35 -3.84
C ILE A 32 7.43 -14.89 -4.15
N ASN A 33 7.58 -16.20 -4.04
CA ASN A 33 8.78 -16.92 -4.43
C ASN A 33 8.65 -17.42 -5.88
N GLY A 34 9.69 -17.99 -6.48
CA GLY A 34 9.60 -18.65 -7.79
C GLY A 34 8.69 -19.89 -7.80
N ASP A 35 8.15 -20.30 -6.64
CA ASP A 35 7.29 -21.46 -6.45
C ASP A 35 6.03 -21.05 -5.65
N PRO A 36 4.80 -21.29 -6.16
CA PRO A 36 3.56 -20.99 -5.45
C PRO A 36 3.49 -21.64 -4.06
N THR A 37 4.03 -22.85 -3.91
CA THR A 37 4.01 -23.59 -2.62
C THR A 37 4.90 -22.96 -1.55
N LYS A 38 5.82 -22.08 -1.96
CA LYS A 38 6.76 -21.36 -1.09
C LYS A 38 6.44 -19.87 -1.02
N SER A 39 5.26 -19.48 -1.49
CA SER A 39 4.76 -18.11 -1.44
C SER A 39 3.74 -17.97 -0.30
N CYS A 40 3.69 -16.78 0.30
CA CYS A 40 2.80 -16.47 1.41
C CYS A 40 1.96 -15.23 1.10
N LEU A 41 0.70 -15.28 1.47
CA LEU A 41 -0.17 -14.10 1.60
C LEU A 41 -0.38 -13.83 3.09
N TYR A 42 -0.36 -12.57 3.47
CA TYR A 42 -0.57 -12.13 4.84
C TYR A 42 -1.81 -11.25 4.91
N ASP A 43 -2.54 -11.37 6.01
CA ASP A 43 -3.80 -10.68 6.22
C ASP A 43 -3.59 -9.16 6.48
N GLY A 44 -2.33 -8.75 6.65
CA GLY A 44 -1.97 -7.37 6.99
C GLY A 44 -2.31 -7.01 8.43
N GLU A 45 -1.97 -5.78 8.81
CA GLU A 45 -2.29 -5.26 10.14
C GLU A 45 -3.81 -5.16 10.33
N GLY A 46 -4.34 -5.72 11.42
CA GLY A 46 -5.78 -5.78 11.69
C GLY A 46 -6.55 -6.75 10.78
N GLY A 47 -5.88 -7.53 9.92
CA GLY A 47 -6.53 -8.51 9.05
C GLY A 47 -7.30 -7.90 7.87
N VAL A 48 -6.99 -6.65 7.50
CA VAL A 48 -7.68 -5.89 6.44
C VAL A 48 -7.64 -6.59 5.07
N PHE A 49 -6.62 -7.39 4.80
CA PHE A 49 -6.43 -8.12 3.54
C PHE A 49 -6.84 -9.60 3.60
N ARG A 50 -7.48 -10.04 4.69
CA ARG A 50 -7.87 -11.43 4.87
C ARG A 50 -8.76 -11.92 3.74
N GLY A 51 -8.26 -12.90 2.99
CA GLY A 51 -9.01 -13.58 1.92
C GLY A 51 -9.27 -12.76 0.65
N ILE A 52 -8.70 -11.56 0.51
CA ILE A 52 -8.96 -10.67 -0.65
C ILE A 52 -7.77 -10.49 -1.60
N LEU A 53 -6.59 -10.98 -1.23
CA LEU A 53 -5.39 -10.91 -2.07
C LEU A 53 -5.30 -12.09 -3.04
N LYS A 54 -4.92 -11.79 -4.28
CA LYS A 54 -4.54 -12.76 -5.30
C LYS A 54 -3.22 -12.33 -5.92
N VAL A 55 -2.36 -13.28 -6.26
CA VAL A 55 -1.07 -12.99 -6.90
C VAL A 55 -0.97 -13.75 -8.21
N ASP A 56 -0.42 -13.09 -9.20
CA ASP A 56 0.08 -13.72 -10.41
C ASP A 56 1.53 -14.15 -10.14
N PHE A 57 1.80 -15.46 -10.18
CA PHE A 57 3.11 -16.00 -9.85
C PHE A 57 4.14 -15.82 -10.97
N GLU A 58 3.69 -15.65 -12.22
CA GLU A 58 4.55 -15.43 -13.39
C GLU A 58 5.07 -14.01 -13.39
N THR A 59 4.17 -13.03 -13.29
CA THR A 59 4.53 -11.59 -13.31
C THR A 59 4.88 -11.05 -11.92
N GLY A 60 4.41 -11.69 -10.85
CA GLY A 60 4.50 -11.14 -9.50
C GLY A 60 3.52 -10.00 -9.23
N SER A 61 2.53 -9.80 -10.08
CA SER A 61 1.49 -8.76 -9.90
C SER A 61 0.53 -9.10 -8.77
N LEU A 62 0.10 -8.08 -8.02
CA LEU A 62 -0.85 -8.23 -6.91
C LEU A 62 -2.23 -7.75 -7.32
N THR A 63 -3.25 -8.58 -7.11
CA THR A 63 -4.65 -8.20 -7.29
C THR A 63 -5.35 -8.17 -5.93
N ILE A 64 -6.03 -7.06 -5.65
CA ILE A 64 -6.86 -6.86 -4.46
C ILE A 64 -8.30 -6.92 -4.92
N THR A 65 -9.04 -7.90 -4.43
CA THR A 65 -10.46 -8.07 -4.73
C THR A 65 -11.31 -7.35 -3.70
N ASN A 66 -12.54 -6.99 -4.08
CA ASN A 66 -13.50 -6.36 -3.17
C ASN A 66 -12.91 -5.16 -2.39
N ILE A 67 -12.36 -4.21 -3.15
CA ILE A 67 -11.63 -3.07 -2.58
C ILE A 67 -12.59 -2.14 -1.82
N ARG A 68 -12.15 -1.63 -0.66
CA ARG A 68 -12.91 -0.77 0.25
C ARG A 68 -12.05 0.41 0.69
N PRO A 69 -12.63 1.51 1.21
CA PRO A 69 -11.87 2.66 1.69
C PRO A 69 -10.71 2.30 2.64
N GLU A 70 -10.86 1.26 3.44
CA GLU A 70 -9.83 0.71 4.34
C GLU A 70 -8.53 0.26 3.62
N HIS A 71 -8.61 -0.08 2.33
CA HIS A 71 -7.46 -0.50 1.52
C HIS A 71 -6.78 0.68 0.82
N THR A 72 -7.23 1.91 1.08
CA THR A 72 -6.55 3.13 0.62
C THR A 72 -5.18 3.24 1.29
N GLY A 73 -4.13 3.43 0.50
CA GLY A 73 -2.77 3.57 1.04
C GLY A 73 -1.69 3.35 0.01
N ARG A 74 -0.45 3.28 0.52
CA ARG A 74 0.76 3.10 -0.28
C ARG A 74 1.08 1.61 -0.41
N PHE A 75 1.18 1.15 -1.65
CA PHE A 75 1.63 -0.19 -1.98
C PHE A 75 3.02 -0.14 -2.59
N GLU A 76 3.91 -1.04 -2.19
CA GLU A 76 5.28 -1.09 -2.68
C GLU A 76 5.67 -2.50 -3.08
N ALA A 77 6.19 -2.63 -4.30
CA ALA A 77 6.75 -3.87 -4.82
C ALA A 77 8.28 -3.81 -4.68
N ASN A 78 8.81 -4.69 -3.83
CA ASN A 78 10.25 -4.88 -3.64
C ASN A 78 10.69 -6.17 -4.33
N PHE A 79 11.69 -6.05 -5.20
CA PHE A 79 12.25 -7.18 -5.90
C PHE A 79 13.63 -7.53 -5.33
N ILE A 80 13.80 -8.81 -5.04
CA ILE A 80 15.05 -9.34 -4.51
C ILE A 80 15.54 -10.37 -5.50
N LYS A 81 16.55 -9.97 -6.27
CA LYS A 81 17.32 -10.91 -7.10
C LYS A 81 18.03 -11.90 -6.20
N SER A 82 17.93 -13.17 -6.55
CA SER A 82 18.73 -14.22 -5.93
C SER A 82 20.21 -13.99 -6.29
N LYS A 83 21.04 -13.57 -5.33
CA LYS A 83 22.49 -13.47 -5.55
C LYS A 83 23.10 -14.89 -5.64
N SER A 84 24.02 -15.12 -6.56
CA SER A 84 24.83 -16.36 -6.60
C SER A 84 25.78 -16.50 -5.41
N SER A 85 25.98 -15.44 -4.62
CA SER A 85 26.92 -15.38 -3.51
C SER A 85 26.20 -15.28 -2.16
N GLY A 86 26.23 -16.40 -1.41
CA GLY A 86 26.49 -16.51 0.03
C GLY A 86 25.57 -15.86 1.06
N THR A 87 25.09 -14.63 0.88
CA THR A 87 24.35 -13.91 1.92
C THR A 87 22.86 -14.05 1.71
N SER A 88 22.35 -15.26 1.92
CA SER A 88 20.91 -15.47 2.04
C SER A 88 20.45 -14.83 3.33
N GLN A 89 19.90 -13.60 3.28
CA GLN A 89 18.96 -13.21 4.32
C GLN A 89 17.85 -14.26 4.30
N SER A 90 17.81 -15.07 5.35
CA SER A 90 16.84 -16.13 5.55
C SER A 90 15.45 -15.48 5.69
N LEU A 91 14.83 -15.11 4.57
CA LEU A 91 13.39 -14.94 4.52
C LEU A 91 12.82 -16.35 4.62
N ASN A 92 12.58 -16.75 5.88
CA ASN A 92 11.99 -17.99 6.38
C ASN A 92 11.86 -19.13 5.34
N ARG A 93 12.86 -20.03 5.27
CA ARG A 93 12.70 -21.35 4.64
C ARG A 93 12.15 -22.33 5.68
N ASN A 94 10.83 -22.41 5.85
CA ASN A 94 10.07 -23.65 6.12
C ASN A 94 8.67 -23.37 6.67
N GLY A 95 7.74 -24.28 6.36
CA GLY A 95 6.53 -24.58 7.13
C GLY A 95 5.43 -23.55 7.00
N LYS A 96 4.27 -23.96 6.48
CA LYS A 96 2.94 -23.31 6.55
C LYS A 96 2.98 -21.84 7.01
N CYS A 97 2.81 -20.92 6.05
CA CYS A 97 2.75 -19.48 6.36
C CYS A 97 1.68 -19.22 7.42
N ASP A 98 2.04 -18.51 8.48
CA ASP A 98 1.08 -17.89 9.38
C ASP A 98 0.61 -16.57 8.74
N SER A 99 -0.58 -16.59 8.12
CA SER A 99 -1.15 -15.42 7.42
C SER A 99 -1.42 -14.26 8.37
N THR A 100 -1.63 -14.54 9.67
CA THR A 100 -1.96 -13.53 10.68
C THR A 100 -0.74 -12.76 11.17
N LYS A 101 0.46 -13.25 10.84
CA LYS A 101 1.71 -12.63 11.25
C LYS A 101 1.89 -11.25 10.60
N VAL A 102 2.00 -10.23 11.44
CA VAL A 102 2.32 -8.86 11.00
C VAL A 102 3.84 -8.71 10.88
N ILE A 103 4.32 -8.47 9.67
CA ILE A 103 5.75 -8.29 9.37
C ILE A 103 5.94 -6.88 8.85
N LYS A 104 6.71 -6.05 9.57
CA LYS A 104 7.01 -4.68 9.13
C LYS A 104 8.20 -4.67 8.15
N LYS A 105 8.19 -3.70 7.24
CA LYS A 105 9.27 -3.46 6.29
C LYS A 105 10.54 -3.10 7.06
N MET A 106 11.58 -3.89 6.87
CA MET A 106 12.93 -3.51 7.29
C MET A 106 13.53 -2.64 6.20
N ILE A 107 14.19 -1.55 6.60
CA ILE A 107 14.90 -0.67 5.68
C ILE A 107 16.02 -1.51 5.05
N ASN A 108 16.08 -1.60 3.72
CA ASN A 108 17.12 -2.27 2.89
C ASN A 108 16.92 -3.74 2.46
N ILE A 109 15.71 -4.30 2.49
CA ILE A 109 15.46 -5.64 1.89
C ILE A 109 15.04 -5.49 0.42
N GLY A 110 16.02 -5.51 -0.48
CA GLY A 110 15.84 -5.52 -1.94
C GLY A 110 15.71 -4.13 -2.59
N ASP A 111 15.64 -4.14 -3.91
CA ASP A 111 15.43 -2.93 -4.70
C ASP A 111 13.91 -2.66 -4.77
N THR A 112 13.47 -1.47 -4.36
CA THR A 112 12.08 -1.05 -4.56
C THR A 112 11.88 -0.77 -6.04
N VAL A 113 11.01 -1.56 -6.68
CA VAL A 113 10.77 -1.48 -8.12
C VAL A 113 9.65 -0.49 -8.42
N LYS A 114 8.56 -0.55 -7.64
CA LYS A 114 7.38 0.29 -7.86
C LYS A 114 6.70 0.68 -6.58
N THR A 115 6.14 1.88 -6.60
CA THR A 115 5.25 2.41 -5.57
C THR A 115 3.93 2.81 -6.23
N PHE A 116 2.82 2.37 -5.63
CA PHE A 116 1.47 2.71 -6.04
C PHE A 116 0.79 3.43 -4.88
N SER A 117 0.02 4.48 -5.20
CA SER A 117 -0.91 5.08 -4.25
C SER A 117 -2.31 4.73 -4.72
N VAL A 118 -3.08 4.04 -3.88
CA VAL A 118 -4.47 3.68 -4.16
C VAL A 118 -5.35 4.51 -3.25
N SER A 119 -6.28 5.26 -3.83
CA SER A 119 -7.27 6.07 -3.12
C SER A 119 -8.68 5.68 -3.55
N ILE A 120 -9.55 5.35 -2.60
CA ILE A 120 -10.94 4.96 -2.85
C ILE A 120 -11.84 5.97 -2.15
N SER A 121 -12.61 6.73 -2.92
CA SER A 121 -13.68 7.59 -2.42
C SER A 121 -14.99 6.78 -2.35
N GLU A 122 -15.75 6.94 -1.27
CA GLU A 122 -17.15 6.46 -1.19
C GLU A 122 -18.07 7.34 -2.04
N SER A 123 -17.78 7.44 -3.33
CA SER A 123 -18.65 8.08 -4.31
C SER A 123 -18.19 7.63 -5.69
N ASP A 124 -19.14 7.05 -6.43
CA ASP A 124 -19.23 6.97 -7.87
C ASP A 124 -18.49 5.85 -8.63
N ASN A 125 -19.26 5.31 -9.59
CA ASN A 125 -18.84 4.37 -10.62
C ASN A 125 -17.50 4.78 -11.22
N VAL A 126 -16.60 3.81 -11.30
CA VAL A 126 -15.22 3.94 -11.80
C VAL A 126 -15.20 4.57 -13.19
N GLU A 127 -14.91 5.87 -13.27
CA GLU A 127 -14.28 6.46 -14.44
C GLU A 127 -12.78 6.56 -14.16
N LYS A 128 -12.02 5.63 -14.77
CA LYS A 128 -10.56 5.61 -14.72
C LYS A 128 -10.01 6.88 -15.35
N LYS A 129 -9.48 7.80 -14.55
CA LYS A 129 -8.63 8.87 -15.07
C LYS A 129 -7.18 8.39 -15.09
N GLN A 130 -6.76 7.87 -16.23
CA GLN A 130 -5.35 7.74 -16.59
C GLN A 130 -4.88 9.12 -17.06
N GLU A 131 -3.83 9.64 -16.42
CA GLU A 131 -3.23 10.93 -16.73
C GLU A 131 -2.59 10.90 -18.14
N ARG A 132 -3.02 11.80 -19.04
CA ARG A 132 -2.27 12.20 -20.23
C ARG A 132 -2.23 13.72 -20.31
N GLU A 133 -1.07 14.20 -20.76
CA GLU A 133 -0.65 15.58 -20.92
C GLU A 133 -1.62 16.49 -21.70
N ARG A 134 -1.44 17.79 -21.44
CA ARG A 134 -2.10 18.93 -22.08
C ARG A 134 -1.93 18.90 -23.60
N ASP A 135 -2.94 19.41 -24.31
CA ASP A 135 -2.69 20.57 -25.17
C ASP A 135 -3.95 21.42 -25.37
N SER A 136 -3.67 22.70 -25.58
CA SER A 136 -4.50 23.89 -25.68
C SER A 136 -5.70 23.86 -26.64
N GLY A 137 -6.77 24.58 -26.27
CA GLY A 137 -7.82 25.04 -27.20
C GLY A 137 -8.96 25.79 -26.48
N LEU A 138 -9.14 27.08 -26.78
CA LEU A 138 -10.17 27.98 -26.28
C LEU A 138 -11.61 27.47 -26.48
N SER A 139 -12.54 27.81 -25.57
CA SER A 139 -13.74 28.61 -25.91
C SER A 139 -14.53 29.04 -24.66
N SER A 140 -14.99 30.29 -24.69
CA SER A 140 -15.84 30.99 -23.73
C SER A 140 -17.13 30.26 -23.36
N GLY A 141 -17.49 30.33 -22.07
CA GLY A 141 -18.80 29.91 -21.57
C GLY A 141 -19.02 30.33 -20.12
N LEU A 142 -19.36 31.62 -19.94
CA LEU A 142 -19.83 32.24 -18.71
C LEU A 142 -21.13 31.57 -18.23
N ILE A 143 -21.17 30.93 -17.05
CA ILE A 143 -22.43 30.82 -16.29
C ILE A 143 -22.14 31.03 -14.79
N ALA A 144 -22.57 32.20 -14.33
CA ALA A 144 -22.68 32.60 -12.94
C ALA A 144 -23.85 31.90 -12.25
N GLY A 145 -23.69 31.60 -10.96
CA GLY A 145 -24.76 31.07 -10.11
C GLY A 145 -24.25 30.71 -8.72
N THR A 146 -24.05 31.73 -7.88
CA THR A 146 -23.66 31.57 -6.47
C THR A 146 -24.83 31.02 -5.63
N CYS A 147 -24.70 29.79 -5.14
CA CYS A 147 -25.37 29.35 -3.91
C CYS A 147 -24.36 29.43 -2.75
N ALA A 148 -23.95 30.65 -2.41
CA ALA A 148 -23.12 30.90 -1.23
C ALA A 148 -24.01 30.84 0.02
N GLY A 149 -23.87 29.79 0.82
CA GLY A 149 -24.51 29.77 2.14
C GLY A 149 -24.28 28.49 2.95
N VAL A 150 -24.24 27.32 2.31
CA VAL A 150 -24.17 26.04 3.05
C VAL A 150 -22.96 25.19 2.66
N GLY A 151 -22.57 25.17 1.38
CA GLY A 151 -21.42 24.39 0.91
C GLY A 151 -20.06 24.90 1.42
N GLY A 152 -19.90 26.22 1.54
CA GLY A 152 -18.66 26.82 2.06
C GLY A 152 -18.42 26.51 3.54
N VAL A 153 -19.48 26.50 4.35
CA VAL A 153 -19.37 26.20 5.79
C VAL A 153 -19.05 24.72 6.02
N LEU A 154 -19.68 23.81 5.27
CA LEU A 154 -19.39 22.37 5.32
C LEU A 154 -17.94 22.05 4.92
N LEU A 155 -17.42 22.70 3.87
CA LEU A 155 -16.03 22.52 3.45
C LEU A 155 -15.03 23.03 4.49
N LEU A 156 -15.32 24.17 5.13
CA LEU A 156 -14.48 24.70 6.20
C LEU A 156 -14.47 23.78 7.43
N VAL A 157 -15.61 23.23 7.83
CA VAL A 157 -15.69 22.27 8.95
C VAL A 157 -14.92 20.99 8.64
N ALA A 158 -15.05 20.44 7.43
CA ALA A 158 -14.30 19.25 7.01
C ALA A 158 -12.79 19.49 6.97
N ALA A 159 -12.34 20.67 6.51
CA ALA A 159 -10.92 21.02 6.50
C ALA A 159 -10.35 21.16 7.92
N VAL A 160 -11.09 21.78 8.84
CA VAL A 160 -10.67 21.92 10.24
C VAL A 160 -10.60 20.55 10.93
N LEU A 161 -11.61 19.69 10.75
CA LEU A 161 -11.59 18.33 11.28
C LEU A 161 -10.47 17.48 10.65
N GLY A 162 -10.22 17.64 9.35
CA GLY A 162 -9.11 16.99 8.65
C GLY A 162 -7.74 17.42 9.17
N VAL A 163 -7.54 18.72 9.43
CA VAL A 163 -6.30 19.25 10.01
C VAL A 163 -6.12 18.79 11.46
N ILE A 164 -7.19 18.78 12.26
CA ILE A 164 -7.14 18.28 13.65
C ILE A 164 -6.85 16.79 13.67
N TYR A 165 -7.53 15.99 12.83
CA TYR A 165 -7.28 14.56 12.67
C TYR A 165 -5.85 14.29 12.22
N TYR A 166 -5.36 15.04 11.23
CA TYR A 166 -3.99 14.89 10.72
C TYR A 166 -2.95 15.26 11.79
N ARG A 167 -3.15 16.38 12.51
CA ARG A 167 -2.27 16.80 13.60
C ARG A 167 -2.27 15.80 14.75
N HIS A 168 -3.43 15.28 15.15
CA HIS A 168 -3.52 14.25 16.18
C HIS A 168 -2.85 12.94 15.73
N ARG A 169 -3.04 12.53 14.46
CA ARG A 169 -2.39 11.33 13.96
C ARG A 169 -0.87 11.52 13.87
N SER A 170 -0.39 12.71 13.51
CA SER A 170 1.04 13.05 13.50
C SER A 170 1.65 13.01 14.91
N SER A 171 0.98 13.60 15.92
CA SER A 171 1.50 13.59 17.30
C SER A 171 1.59 12.17 17.87
N LYS A 172 0.59 11.32 17.58
CA LYS A 172 0.62 9.91 17.99
C LYS A 172 1.78 9.14 17.35
N MET A 173 2.17 9.49 16.12
CA MET A 173 3.31 8.85 15.45
C MET A 173 4.65 9.30 16.06
N GLU A 174 4.79 10.58 16.40
CA GLU A 174 5.99 11.11 17.07
C GLU A 174 6.17 10.53 18.48
N ASP A 175 5.08 10.33 19.24
CA ASP A 175 5.14 9.70 20.56
C ASP A 175 5.51 8.21 20.48
N ILE A 176 5.04 7.50 19.46
CA ILE A 176 5.43 6.10 19.20
C ILE A 176 6.91 6.03 18.82
N GLU A 177 7.39 6.96 17.98
CA GLU A 177 8.79 7.01 17.57
C GLU A 177 9.71 7.34 18.76
N LYS A 178 9.36 8.34 19.59
CA LYS A 178 10.11 8.68 20.80
C LYS A 178 10.12 7.53 21.83
N ASN A 179 8.99 6.89 22.08
CA ASN A 179 8.91 5.73 22.98
C ASN A 179 9.76 4.54 22.48
N LYS A 180 9.90 4.38 21.16
CA LYS A 180 10.77 3.36 20.57
C LYS A 180 12.25 3.67 20.77
N PHE A 181 12.66 4.93 20.72
CA PHE A 181 14.04 5.35 20.99
C PHE A 181 14.41 5.29 22.47
N GLU A 182 13.50 5.67 23.37
CA GLU A 182 13.67 5.54 24.83
C GLU A 182 13.88 4.07 25.26
N GLN A 183 13.15 3.11 24.68
CA GLN A 183 13.36 1.69 24.98
C GLN A 183 14.69 1.12 24.46
N LEU A 184 15.34 1.75 23.47
CA LEU A 184 16.63 1.30 22.95
C LEU A 184 17.83 1.83 23.76
N LEU A 185 17.65 2.93 24.51
CA LEU A 185 18.67 3.53 25.36
C LEU A 185 18.70 2.96 26.79
N ASN A 186 17.64 2.27 27.22
CA ASN A 186 17.53 1.68 28.56
C ASN A 186 18.03 0.22 28.65
N VAL A 187 18.91 -0.22 27.75
CA VAL A 187 19.57 -1.53 27.90
C VAL A 187 20.66 -1.38 28.97
N PRO A 188 20.55 -2.04 30.15
CA PRO A 188 21.61 -1.98 31.14
C PRO A 188 22.85 -2.69 30.60
N VAL A 189 24.00 -2.04 30.73
CA VAL A 189 25.34 -2.59 30.44
C VAL A 189 25.63 -3.77 31.36
#